data_AF-A0A2W6RKS1-F1
#
_entry.id   AF-A0A2W6RKS1-F1
#
_cell.length_a   1.000
_cell.length_b   1.000
_cell.length_c   1.000
_cell.angle_alpha   90.00
_cell.angle_beta   90.00
_cell.angle_gamma   90.00
#
_symmetry.space_group_name_H-M   'P 1'
#
loop_
_entity.id
_entity.type
_entity.pdbx_description
1 polymer ?
#
loop_
_entity_poly.entity_id
_entity_poly.type
_entity_poly.pdbx_seq_one_letter_code
_entity_poly.pdbx_strand_id
1 'polypeptide(L)'
;MNTTRGIKNSGFFKFQLGQLDLAVITDGVIEIENIQPMFAPNIEKEKLKNFLDKNRLLEDKLELAGNILLVMNEERNILIDTGSGVLLSPSTGKLIENLK
;
A
#
# COMPACT_ATOMS: atom_id res chain seq x y z
N MET A 1 4.49 20.37 -21.71
CA MET A 1 3.13 20.32 -21.12
C MET A 1 3.07 19.09 -20.23
N ASN A 2 2.77 19.24 -18.93
CA ASN A 2 2.73 18.10 -18.00
C ASN A 2 1.33 17.48 -18.06
N THR A 3 1.16 16.46 -18.89
CA THR A 3 -0.13 15.85 -19.29
C THR A 3 -0.82 15.05 -18.17
N THR A 4 -0.21 14.95 -16.99
CA THR A 4 -0.66 14.12 -15.88
C THR A 4 -1.48 14.86 -14.83
N ARG A 5 -1.62 16.20 -14.92
CA ARG A 5 -2.23 17.06 -13.89
C ARG A 5 -3.70 16.76 -13.52
N GLY A 6 -4.38 15.87 -14.25
CA GLY A 6 -5.75 15.47 -13.98
C GLY A 6 -5.96 13.97 -13.81
N ILE A 7 -4.90 13.16 -13.85
CA ILE A 7 -5.01 11.71 -13.65
C ILE A 7 -5.26 11.46 -12.16
N LYS A 8 -6.46 10.94 -11.85
CA LYS A 8 -6.80 10.49 -10.50
C LYS A 8 -6.56 8.99 -10.40
N ASN A 9 -5.97 8.57 -9.29
CA ASN A 9 -5.88 7.15 -8.95
C ASN A 9 -7.28 6.65 -8.58
N SER A 10 -7.70 5.53 -9.18
CA SER A 10 -8.98 4.87 -8.90
C SER A 10 -9.05 4.23 -7.51
N GLY A 11 -7.92 4.08 -6.81
CA GLY A 11 -7.86 3.43 -5.50
C GLY A 11 -7.93 1.90 -5.56
N PHE A 12 -8.02 1.34 -6.77
CA PHE A 12 -8.00 -0.10 -7.00
C PHE A 12 -7.38 -0.45 -8.36
N PHE A 13 -6.91 -1.69 -8.46
CA PHE A 13 -6.44 -2.32 -9.69
C PHE A 13 -7.14 -3.68 -9.87
N LYS A 14 -7.82 -3.89 -11.00
CA LYS A 14 -8.56 -5.12 -11.31
C LYS A 14 -7.78 -5.99 -12.30
N PHE A 15 -7.84 -7.30 -12.10
CA PHE A 15 -7.24 -8.28 -12.98
C PHE A 15 -7.94 -9.65 -12.83
N GLN A 16 -7.67 -10.56 -13.77
CA GLN A 16 -8.22 -11.91 -13.73
C GLN A 16 -7.15 -12.93 -13.36
N LEU A 17 -7.56 -13.98 -12.65
CA LEU A 17 -6.74 -15.16 -12.38
C LEU A 17 -7.57 -16.42 -12.63
N GLY A 18 -7.45 -16.98 -13.83
CA GLY A 18 -8.30 -18.09 -14.26
C GLY A 18 -9.77 -17.68 -14.35
N GLN A 19 -10.63 -18.31 -13.55
CA GLN A 19 -12.07 -18.02 -13.48
C GLN A 19 -12.43 -16.98 -12.42
N LEU A 20 -11.43 -16.41 -11.72
CA LEU A 20 -11.64 -15.45 -10.65
C LEU A 20 -11.42 -14.03 -11.15
N ASP A 21 -12.32 -13.12 -10.77
CA ASP A 21 -12.11 -11.68 -10.90
C ASP A 21 -11.52 -11.14 -9.59
N LEU A 22 -10.38 -10.46 -9.68
CA LEU A 22 -9.64 -9.95 -8.53
C LEU A 22 -9.54 -8.43 -8.59
N ALA A 23 -9.53 -7.81 -7.42
CA ALA A 23 -9.19 -6.40 -7.26
C ALA A 23 -8.23 -6.21 -6.07
N VAL A 24 -7.09 -5.56 -6.31
CA VAL A 24 -6.28 -5.00 -5.23
C VAL A 24 -6.80 -3.59 -4.95
N ILE A 25 -7.20 -3.34 -3.71
CA ILE A 25 -7.80 -2.08 -3.26
C ILE A 25 -6.85 -1.48 -2.22
N THR A 26 -6.53 -0.20 -2.35
CA THR A 26 -5.67 0.46 -1.36
C THR A 26 -6.49 0.91 -0.15
N ASP A 27 -5.99 0.64 1.05
CA ASP A 27 -6.42 1.33 2.27
C ASP A 27 -5.72 2.68 2.43
N GLY A 28 -4.71 2.97 1.62
CA GLY A 28 -3.84 4.13 1.71
C GLY A 28 -2.39 3.74 1.98
N VAL A 29 -1.66 4.65 2.64
CA VAL A 29 -0.21 4.50 2.89
C VAL A 29 0.04 4.65 4.39
N ILE A 30 0.84 3.75 4.96
CA ILE A 30 1.37 3.88 6.32
C ILE A 30 2.73 4.57 6.22
N GLU A 31 2.88 5.69 6.92
CA GLU A 31 4.15 6.41 6.99
C GLU A 31 4.88 6.01 8.28
N ILE A 32 6.14 5.58 8.13
CA ILE A 32 7.01 5.27 9.26
C ILE A 32 8.18 6.23 9.27
N GLU A 33 8.20 7.12 10.26
CA GLU A 33 9.36 7.92 10.61
C GLU A 33 10.27 7.15 11.58
N ASN A 34 11.53 7.54 11.68
CA ASN A 34 12.52 6.90 12.56
C ASN A 34 12.69 5.39 12.28
N ILE A 35 13.01 5.08 11.02
CA ILE A 35 13.08 3.70 10.48
C ILE A 35 13.93 2.77 11.34
N GLN A 36 15.06 3.23 11.89
CA GLN A 36 15.95 2.42 12.73
C GLN A 36 15.96 2.89 14.19
N PRO A 37 15.98 1.98 15.18
CA PRO A 37 16.06 0.51 15.04
C PRO A 37 14.69 -0.16 14.80
N MET A 38 13.59 0.58 14.76
CA MET A 38 12.24 0.03 14.90
C MET A 38 11.85 -0.94 13.76
N PHE A 39 12.13 -0.59 12.50
CA PHE A 39 11.71 -1.34 11.33
C PHE A 39 12.62 -2.53 11.01
N ALA A 40 13.95 -2.35 11.16
CA ALA A 40 14.93 -3.36 10.82
C ALA A 40 16.00 -3.50 11.93
N PRO A 41 15.60 -3.91 13.15
CA PRO A 41 16.44 -3.84 14.36
C PRO A 41 17.72 -4.66 14.28
N ASN A 42 17.73 -5.69 13.43
CA ASN A 42 18.86 -6.61 13.27
C ASN A 42 19.82 -6.19 12.14
N ILE A 43 19.63 -4.99 11.56
CA ILE A 43 20.44 -4.46 10.47
C ILE A 43 21.14 -3.18 10.93
N GLU A 44 22.44 -3.08 10.66
CA GLU A 44 23.19 -1.84 10.88
C GLU A 44 22.56 -0.66 10.12
N LYS A 45 22.42 0.49 10.78
CA LYS A 45 21.78 1.68 10.22
C LYS A 45 22.35 2.07 8.85
N GLU A 46 23.67 2.06 8.70
CA GLU A 46 24.35 2.42 7.44
C GLU A 46 24.05 1.44 6.29
N LYS A 47 23.87 0.15 6.58
CA LYS A 47 23.49 -0.84 5.56
C LYS A 47 22.09 -0.58 5.03
N LEU A 48 21.14 -0.25 5.91
CA LEU A 48 19.79 0.12 5.49
C LEU A 48 19.80 1.43 4.70
N LYS A 49 20.53 2.45 5.16
CA LYS A 49 20.66 3.73 4.47
C LYS A 49 21.18 3.55 3.04
N ASN A 50 22.27 2.82 2.87
CA ASN A 50 22.85 2.52 1.54
C ASN A 50 21.87 1.74 0.65
N PHE A 51 21.08 0.84 1.23
CA PHE A 51 20.05 0.11 0.47
C PHE A 51 18.95 1.06 -0.03
N LEU A 52 18.47 1.97 0.82
CA LEU A 52 17.43 2.93 0.44
C LEU A 52 17.94 3.90 -0.65
N ASP A 53 19.13 4.47 -0.47
CA ASP A 53 19.76 5.36 -1.46
C ASP A 53 19.94 4.69 -2.83
N LYS A 54 20.48 3.46 -2.84
CA LYS A 54 20.68 2.68 -4.07
C LYS A 54 19.38 2.43 -4.84
N ASN A 55 18.25 2.34 -4.13
CA ASN A 55 16.92 2.15 -4.72
C ASN A 55 16.16 3.47 -4.94
N ARG A 56 16.78 4.62 -4.69
CA ARG A 56 16.17 5.96 -4.80
C ARG A 56 14.95 6.10 -3.89
N LEU A 57 15.02 5.49 -2.71
CA LEU A 57 14.02 5.61 -1.65
C LEU A 57 14.47 6.65 -0.63
N LEU A 58 13.52 7.18 0.13
CA LEU A 58 13.80 8.11 1.22
C LEU A 58 14.50 7.37 2.36
N GLU A 59 15.51 8.02 2.95
CA GLU A 59 16.34 7.41 4.00
C GLU A 59 15.80 7.66 5.42
N ASP A 60 14.91 8.64 5.57
CA ASP A 60 14.38 9.13 6.85
C ASP A 60 12.95 8.67 7.13
N LYS A 61 12.21 8.28 6.09
CA LYS A 61 10.87 7.69 6.19
C LYS A 61 10.64 6.53 5.25
N LEU A 62 9.75 5.62 5.64
CA LEU A 62 9.18 4.58 4.78
C LEU A 62 7.71 4.85 4.51
N GLU A 63 7.28 4.51 3.30
CA GLU A 63 5.89 4.52 2.87
C GLU A 63 5.49 3.07 2.55
N LEU A 64 4.65 2.47 3.40
CA LEU A 64 4.15 1.11 3.21
C LEU A 64 2.74 1.16 2.62
N ALA A 65 2.54 0.49 1.49
CA ALA A 65 1.22 0.41 0.86
C ALA A 65 0.29 -0.53 1.65
N GLY A 66 -0.85 -0.01 2.09
CA GLY A 66 -1.94 -0.83 2.62
C GLY A 66 -2.73 -1.40 1.45
N ASN A 67 -2.48 -2.65 1.07
CA ASN A 67 -3.16 -3.31 -0.05
C ASN A 67 -4.06 -4.42 0.48
N ILE A 68 -5.29 -4.46 -0.03
CA ILE A 68 -6.32 -5.41 0.36
C ILE A 68 -6.78 -6.14 -0.89
N LEU A 69 -6.99 -7.45 -0.79
CA LEU A 69 -7.40 -8.25 -1.93
C LEU A 69 -8.88 -8.61 -1.84
N LEU A 70 -9.64 -8.25 -2.87
CA LEU A 70 -10.99 -8.72 -3.12
C LEU A 70 -10.97 -9.79 -4.21
N VAL A 71 -11.49 -10.97 -3.89
CA VAL A 71 -11.65 -12.11 -4.81
C VAL A 71 -13.13 -12.33 -5.05
N MET A 72 -13.53 -12.36 -6.31
CA MET A 72 -14.93 -12.47 -6.73
C MET A 72 -15.10 -13.66 -7.68
N ASN A 73 -16.23 -14.36 -7.52
CA ASN A 73 -16.78 -15.27 -8.51
C ASN A 73 -18.31 -15.14 -8.52
N GLU A 74 -19.01 -15.98 -9.30
CA GLU A 74 -20.47 -15.92 -9.42
C GLU A 74 -21.23 -16.15 -8.10
N GLU A 75 -20.64 -16.83 -7.12
CA GLU A 75 -21.30 -17.24 -5.88
C GLU A 75 -20.96 -16.36 -4.67
N ARG A 76 -19.76 -15.77 -4.66
CA ARG A 76 -19.20 -15.15 -3.46
C ARG A 76 -18.16 -14.08 -3.76
N ASN A 77 -18.11 -13.14 -2.82
CA ASN A 77 -17.06 -12.13 -2.70
C ASN A 77 -16.29 -12.41 -1.40
N ILE A 78 -14.97 -12.56 -1.50
CA ILE A 78 -14.09 -12.81 -0.36
C ILE A 78 -13.10 -11.65 -0.27
N LEU A 79 -13.11 -10.97 0.87
CA LEU A 79 -12.14 -9.93 1.19
C LEU A 79 -11.05 -10.53 2.08
N ILE A 80 -9.79 -10.35 1.71
CA ILE A 80 -8.62 -10.75 2.48
C ILE A 80 -8.03 -9.49 3.12
N ASP A 81 -8.06 -9.46 4.46
CA ASP A 81 -7.78 -8.29 5.30
C ASP A 81 -8.78 -7.14 5.15
N THR A 82 -8.70 -6.17 6.06
CA THR A 82 -9.62 -5.02 6.11
C THR A 82 -8.90 -3.69 6.30
N GLY A 83 -7.59 -3.68 6.06
CA GLY A 83 -6.75 -2.50 6.30
C GLY A 83 -6.61 -2.16 7.79
N SER A 84 -6.09 -0.96 8.06
CA SER A 84 -5.85 -0.48 9.42
C SER A 84 -6.86 0.54 9.91
N GLY A 85 -7.83 0.92 9.08
CA GLY A 85 -8.63 2.11 9.35
C GLY A 85 -7.71 3.32 9.50
N VAL A 86 -7.92 4.17 10.50
CA VAL A 86 -7.04 5.32 10.80
C VAL A 86 -6.05 5.05 11.94
N LEU A 87 -5.86 3.79 12.35
CA LEU A 87 -5.09 3.46 13.55
C LEU A 87 -3.57 3.58 13.35
N LEU A 88 -3.07 3.28 12.15
CA LEU A 88 -1.63 3.26 11.86
C LEU A 88 -1.13 4.55 11.20
N SER A 89 -1.99 5.27 10.48
CA SER A 89 -1.65 6.55 9.86
C SER A 89 -2.93 7.34 9.53
N PRO A 90 -2.91 8.68 9.55
CA PRO A 90 -4.02 9.48 9.01
C PRO A 90 -4.24 9.28 7.50
N SER A 91 -3.25 8.76 6.77
CA SER A 91 -3.35 8.49 5.32
C SER A 91 -3.93 7.11 4.97
N THR A 92 -4.26 6.28 5.96
CA THR A 92 -4.96 4.99 5.77
C THR A 92 -6.49 5.12 5.94
N GLY A 93 -7.23 3.99 5.93
CA GLY A 93 -8.68 3.97 6.14
C GLY A 93 -9.52 4.24 4.88
N LYS A 94 -8.91 4.15 3.70
CA LYS A 94 -9.55 4.44 2.41
C LYS A 94 -10.28 3.25 1.79
N LEU A 95 -10.21 2.06 2.40
CA LEU A 95 -10.83 0.86 1.87
C LEU A 95 -12.31 1.05 1.50
N ILE A 96 -13.12 1.59 2.42
CA ILE A 96 -14.57 1.76 2.20
C ILE A 96 -14.87 2.81 1.13
N GLU A 97 -14.03 3.84 1.00
CA GLU A 97 -14.14 4.82 -0.09
C GLU A 97 -13.85 4.15 -1.44
N ASN A 98 -12.80 3.34 -1.51
CA ASN A 98 -12.34 2.71 -2.75
C ASN A 98 -13.15 1.47 -3.17
N LEU A 99 -14.00 0.92 -2.28
CA LEU A 99 -14.93 -0.18 -2.57
C LEU A 99 -16.25 0.27 -3.21
N LYS A 100 -16.59 1.56 -3.14
CA LYS A 100 -17.83 2.14 -3.70
C LYS A 100 -17.75 2.29 -5.21
#